data_AF-A0A814NNG5-F1
#
_entry.id   AF-A0A814NNG5-F1
#
_cell.length_a   1.000
_cell.length_b   1.000
_cell.length_c   1.000
_cell.angle_alpha   90.00
_cell.angle_beta   90.00
_cell.angle_gamma   90.00
#
_symmetry.space_group_name_H-M   'P 1'
#
loop_
_entity.id
_entity.type
_entity.pdbx_description
1 polymer ?
#
loop_
_entity_poly.entity_id
_entity_poly.type
_entity_poly.pdbx_seq_one_letter_code
_entity_poly.pdbx_strand_id
1 'polypeptide(L)'
;MSLSSTDTVLDLKKQINEFKTQSKEIKKRINIIQQQLQDIIYQDKQNLTNRLEHYQNDCLENDIERLRKEIEELQSKLEEINHENQTRSSTEQLHMNDMNIQSNNLPQTMKSSSTNLVSANKKNCLRSVVDISRNSAIQQADDTTALPHRYLKQMNPLIIDINENERVLTDEENETYLFKEEEMIGVIDSNTTSRISHKIRLSHNYIRWIRGPAKIMMNGMTHVADVYTQGIHINGAVVQAIKQGLDKQKQNAMTKNSLKSAFTEITPDWTFEGENADRGFISVSIWMRDPQGRRILVKTHGHPLSAVNEWLAYILGRSLGLPVNEVQIAIYLNKLVSLHTDIANENEKTITFMDLPKQTRKSLLTYSIMESMDLFDHIIQNVDRTPRNILITMPNTTAITDDTSILKIHLIDHSFCFGVGKRDVISAIACKLHSKYLSVVKFDPIDEGRKFEQYLNKLPIADRTIIRNTLNRFAAITDDQFDSWMNEVRDLLSSSQYNRIHDVLCRQRDIAKYYTVQWGICPTYSSIKPNEANQPTHVRDK
;
A
#
# COMPACT_ATOMS: atom_id res chain seq x y z
N MET A 1 -77.41 26.90 0.66
CA MET A 1 -76.53 27.98 0.16
C MET A 1 -75.48 27.35 -0.74
N SER A 2 -75.75 27.30 -2.05
CA SER A 2 -74.80 26.81 -3.05
C SER A 2 -73.78 27.91 -3.33
N LEU A 3 -72.59 27.79 -2.75
CA LEU A 3 -71.44 28.59 -3.20
C LEU A 3 -71.30 28.37 -4.71
N SER A 4 -71.41 29.45 -5.48
CA SER A 4 -71.41 29.35 -6.94
C SER A 4 -70.02 28.84 -7.36
N SER A 5 -69.95 27.90 -8.30
CA SER A 5 -68.66 27.34 -8.76
C SER A 5 -67.68 28.41 -9.25
N THR A 6 -68.20 29.58 -9.63
CA THR A 6 -67.48 30.81 -9.96
C THR A 6 -66.65 31.37 -8.81
N ASP A 7 -67.13 31.32 -7.57
CA ASP A 7 -66.43 31.86 -6.40
C ASP A 7 -65.21 31.01 -6.04
N THR A 8 -65.33 29.69 -6.15
CA THR A 8 -64.21 28.75 -5.97
C THR A 8 -63.11 28.91 -7.03
N VAL A 9 -63.48 29.23 -8.28
CA VAL A 9 -62.51 29.47 -9.36
C VAL A 9 -61.77 30.78 -9.16
N LEU A 10 -62.43 31.81 -8.66
CA LEU A 10 -61.82 33.10 -8.32
C LEU A 10 -60.80 32.98 -7.19
N ASP A 11 -61.13 32.23 -6.13
CA ASP A 11 -60.21 32.01 -5.01
C ASP A 11 -58.97 31.21 -5.41
N LEU A 12 -59.14 30.14 -6.21
CA LEU A 12 -58.00 29.38 -6.75
C LEU A 12 -57.09 30.24 -7.65
N LYS A 13 -57.66 31.12 -8.47
CA LYS A 13 -56.86 32.07 -9.29
C LYS A 13 -56.05 33.02 -8.41
N LYS A 14 -56.61 33.48 -7.30
CA LYS A 14 -55.91 34.34 -6.33
C LYS A 14 -54.75 33.58 -5.68
N GLN A 15 -54.99 32.37 -5.18
CA GLN A 15 -53.96 31.52 -4.57
C GLN A 15 -52.82 31.22 -5.57
N ILE A 16 -53.14 30.90 -6.83
CA ILE A 16 -52.12 30.68 -7.88
C ILE A 16 -51.25 31.92 -8.10
N ASN A 17 -51.84 33.12 -8.09
CA ASN A 17 -51.08 34.36 -8.26
C ASN A 17 -50.19 34.67 -7.04
N GLU A 18 -50.66 34.37 -5.83
CA GLU A 18 -49.84 34.47 -4.61
C GLU A 18 -48.66 33.50 -4.66
N PHE A 19 -48.87 32.24 -5.04
CA PHE A 19 -47.78 31.28 -5.22
C PHE A 19 -46.78 31.69 -6.30
N LYS A 20 -47.24 32.24 -7.43
CA LYS A 20 -46.35 32.78 -8.47
C LYS A 20 -45.50 33.93 -7.93
N THR A 21 -46.06 34.77 -7.08
CA THR A 21 -45.35 35.90 -6.46
C THR A 21 -44.31 35.41 -5.47
N GLN A 22 -44.67 34.48 -4.59
CA GLN A 22 -43.74 33.83 -3.65
C GLN A 22 -42.61 33.10 -4.38
N SER A 23 -42.92 32.37 -5.46
CA SER A 23 -41.92 31.68 -6.28
C SER A 23 -40.89 32.63 -6.89
N LYS A 24 -41.33 33.81 -7.37
CA LYS A 24 -40.42 34.85 -7.89
C LYS A 24 -39.50 35.40 -6.79
N GLU A 25 -40.03 35.65 -5.60
CA GLU A 25 -39.25 36.16 -4.46
C GLU A 25 -38.22 35.13 -3.98
N ILE A 26 -38.60 33.85 -3.91
CA ILE A 26 -37.68 32.76 -3.57
C ILE A 26 -36.53 32.68 -4.60
N LYS A 27 -36.82 32.77 -5.90
CA LYS A 27 -35.77 32.81 -6.95
C LYS A 27 -34.82 33.99 -6.76
N LYS A 28 -35.34 35.16 -6.41
CA LYS A 28 -34.53 36.35 -6.14
C LYS A 28 -33.60 36.12 -4.94
N ARG A 29 -34.11 35.52 -3.86
CA ARG A 29 -33.31 35.17 -2.67
C ARG A 29 -32.23 34.13 -2.97
N ILE A 30 -32.55 33.10 -3.76
CA ILE A 30 -31.57 32.09 -4.22
C ILE A 30 -30.41 32.77 -4.96
N ASN A 31 -30.71 33.68 -5.89
CA ASN A 31 -29.67 34.39 -6.63
C ASN A 31 -28.78 35.26 -5.73
N ILE A 32 -29.36 35.93 -4.71
CA ILE A 32 -28.60 36.72 -3.74
C ILE A 32 -27.66 35.81 -2.92
N ILE A 33 -28.17 34.68 -2.43
CA ILE A 33 -27.37 33.71 -1.66
C ILE A 33 -26.24 33.13 -2.52
N GLN A 34 -26.51 32.81 -3.79
CA GLN A 34 -25.50 32.33 -4.73
C GLN A 34 -24.39 33.36 -4.94
N GLN A 35 -24.75 34.65 -5.07
CA GLN A 35 -23.75 35.71 -5.18
C GLN A 35 -22.92 35.84 -3.90
N GLN A 36 -23.55 35.85 -2.73
CA GLN A 36 -22.86 35.90 -1.44
C GLN A 36 -21.89 34.73 -1.25
N LEU A 37 -22.28 33.52 -1.68
CA LEU A 37 -21.42 32.34 -1.62
C LEU A 37 -20.18 32.50 -2.51
N GLN A 38 -20.33 33.04 -3.72
CA GLN A 38 -19.21 33.29 -4.63
C GLN A 38 -18.24 34.33 -4.05
N ASP A 39 -18.76 35.39 -3.42
CA ASP A 39 -17.94 36.43 -2.80
C ASP A 39 -17.13 35.87 -1.62
N ILE A 40 -17.74 35.01 -0.78
CA ILE A 40 -17.05 34.31 0.33
C ILE A 40 -15.96 33.39 -0.21
N ILE A 41 -16.27 32.55 -1.20
CA ILE A 41 -15.29 31.63 -1.82
C ILE A 41 -14.10 32.43 -2.37
N TYR A 42 -14.36 33.58 -3.00
CA TYR A 42 -13.33 34.44 -3.54
C TYR A 42 -12.44 35.03 -2.43
N GLN A 43 -13.04 35.54 -1.34
CA GLN A 43 -12.30 36.08 -0.20
C GLN A 43 -11.45 35.01 0.50
N ASP A 44 -12.01 33.84 0.77
CA ASP A 44 -11.29 32.73 1.42
C ASP A 44 -10.10 32.28 0.58
N LYS A 45 -10.26 32.20 -0.75
CA LYS A 45 -9.17 31.88 -1.66
C LYS A 45 -8.04 32.91 -1.58
N GLN A 46 -8.35 34.20 -1.56
CA GLN A 46 -7.33 35.26 -1.44
C GLN A 46 -6.62 35.19 -0.09
N ASN A 47 -7.35 35.00 1.00
CA ASN A 47 -6.78 34.85 2.34
C ASN A 47 -5.85 33.62 2.43
N LEU A 48 -6.24 32.50 1.81
CA LEU A 48 -5.41 31.29 1.80
C LEU A 48 -4.11 31.50 1.01
N THR A 49 -4.18 32.17 -0.15
CA THR A 49 -3.00 32.53 -0.96
C THR A 49 -2.04 33.40 -0.16
N ASN A 50 -2.54 34.47 0.47
CA ASN A 50 -1.71 35.37 1.28
C ASN A 50 -1.05 34.64 2.46
N ARG A 51 -1.79 33.75 3.13
CA ARG A 51 -1.23 32.92 4.21
C ARG A 51 -0.15 31.96 3.69
N LEU A 52 -0.36 31.35 2.53
CA LEU A 52 0.62 30.45 1.92
C LEU A 52 1.91 31.20 1.56
N GLU A 53 1.80 32.39 0.97
CA GLU A 53 2.95 33.25 0.66
C GLU A 53 3.71 33.64 1.93
N HIS A 54 3.00 34.03 3.00
CA HIS A 54 3.63 34.34 4.28
C HIS A 54 4.35 33.13 4.90
N TYR A 55 3.72 31.94 4.91
CA TYR A 55 4.38 30.72 5.41
C TYR A 55 5.58 30.31 4.58
N GLN A 56 5.52 30.45 3.26
CA GLN A 56 6.65 30.13 2.38
C GLN A 56 7.82 31.08 2.65
N ASN A 57 7.57 32.38 2.78
CA ASN A 57 8.62 33.36 3.02
C ASN A 57 9.23 33.21 4.42
N ASP A 58 8.42 33.15 5.48
CA ASP A 58 8.93 33.09 6.85
C ASP A 58 9.64 31.76 7.15
N CYS A 59 9.14 30.62 6.65
CA CYS A 59 9.76 29.32 6.91
C CYS A 59 11.06 29.15 6.12
N LEU A 60 11.09 29.60 4.85
CA LEU A 60 12.29 29.53 4.02
C LEU A 60 13.35 30.52 4.49
N GLU A 61 13.00 31.74 4.88
CA GLU A 61 13.97 32.70 5.43
C GLU A 61 14.59 32.20 6.73
N ASN A 62 13.80 31.63 7.63
CA ASN A 62 14.32 31.05 8.88
C ASN A 62 15.20 29.82 8.64
N ASP A 63 14.84 28.95 7.69
CA ASP A 63 15.68 27.80 7.31
C ASP A 63 16.98 28.25 6.63
N ILE A 64 16.94 29.27 5.76
CA ILE A 64 18.12 29.86 5.12
C ILE A 64 19.04 30.47 6.17
N GLU A 65 18.50 31.22 7.13
CA GLU A 65 19.29 31.85 8.20
C GLU A 65 19.91 30.80 9.14
N ARG A 66 19.18 29.72 9.47
CA ARG A 66 19.75 28.59 10.22
C ARG A 66 20.90 27.94 9.45
N LEU A 67 20.71 27.65 8.16
CA LEU A 67 21.74 27.04 7.32
C LEU A 67 22.97 27.94 7.15
N ARG A 68 22.79 29.26 7.06
CA ARG A 68 23.90 30.22 7.02
C ARG A 68 24.76 30.14 8.29
N LYS A 69 24.13 30.10 9.47
CA LYS A 69 24.85 29.95 10.75
C LYS A 69 25.59 28.61 10.86
N GLU A 70 24.98 27.52 10.40
CA GLU A 70 25.64 26.21 10.36
C GLU A 70 26.87 26.23 9.43
N ILE A 71 26.78 26.89 8.28
CA ILE A 71 27.91 27.06 7.35
C ILE A 71 29.04 27.88 7.99
N GLU A 72 28.72 29.00 8.65
CA GLU A 72 29.71 29.84 9.34
C GLU A 72 30.43 29.06 10.45
N GLU A 73 29.72 28.27 11.24
CA GLU A 73 30.31 27.43 12.30
C GLU A 73 31.25 26.35 11.71
N LEU A 74 30.85 25.71 10.61
CA LEU A 74 31.68 24.72 9.92
C LEU A 74 32.93 25.35 9.29
N GLN A 75 32.83 26.56 8.76
CA GLN A 75 33.98 27.30 8.23
C GLN A 75 34.97 27.64 9.34
N SER A 76 34.50 28.12 10.49
CA SER A 76 35.35 28.39 11.66
C SER A 76 36.09 27.14 12.15
N LYS A 77 35.39 25.99 12.25
CA LYS A 77 36.00 24.69 12.59
C LYS A 77 37.06 24.25 11.58
N LEU A 78 36.84 24.50 10.30
CA LEU A 78 37.82 24.17 9.25
C LEU A 78 39.08 25.02 9.36
N GLU A 79 38.95 26.30 9.67
CA GLU A 79 40.09 27.20 9.90
C GLU A 79 40.91 26.78 11.12
N GLU A 80 40.25 26.37 12.21
CA GLU A 80 40.91 25.83 13.40
C GLU A 80 41.72 24.57 13.08
N ILE A 81 41.13 23.60 12.37
CA ILE A 81 41.81 22.37 11.94
C ILE A 81 43.01 22.69 11.04
N ASN A 82 42.87 23.66 10.13
CA ASN A 82 43.98 24.06 9.26
C ASN A 82 45.13 24.69 10.06
N HIS A 83 44.82 25.51 11.07
CA HIS A 83 45.83 26.09 11.96
C HIS A 83 46.52 25.00 12.81
N GLU A 84 45.78 24.01 13.32
CA GLU A 84 46.34 22.86 14.02
C GLU A 84 47.26 22.01 13.12
N ASN A 85 46.89 21.80 11.87
CA ASN A 85 47.72 21.07 10.92
C ASN A 85 49.00 21.82 10.54
N GLN A 86 48.95 23.15 10.40
CA GLN A 86 50.13 23.97 10.15
C GLN A 86 51.10 23.98 11.34
N THR A 87 50.57 24.04 12.57
CA THR A 87 51.39 23.96 13.78
C THR A 87 52.02 22.58 13.95
N ARG A 88 51.28 21.49 13.71
CA ARG A 88 51.84 20.13 13.69
C ARG A 88 52.95 19.96 12.65
N SER A 89 52.72 20.42 11.42
CA SER A 89 53.74 20.37 10.36
C SER A 89 55.00 21.16 10.72
N SER A 90 54.86 22.30 11.42
CA SER A 90 56.01 23.10 11.87
C SER A 90 56.79 22.41 13.00
N THR A 91 56.07 21.72 13.89
CA THR A 91 56.66 20.95 15.00
C THR A 91 57.43 19.73 14.47
N GLU A 92 56.87 19.03 13.48
CA GLU A 92 57.52 17.90 12.81
C GLU A 92 58.79 18.32 12.05
N GLN A 93 58.79 19.50 11.42
CA GLN A 93 60.00 20.06 10.79
C GLN A 93 61.10 20.39 11.80
N LEU A 94 60.76 20.94 12.97
CA LEU A 94 61.72 21.20 14.04
C LEU A 94 62.32 19.90 14.58
N HIS A 95 61.49 18.87 14.80
CA HIS A 95 61.96 17.57 15.29
C HIS A 95 62.88 16.85 14.29
N MET A 96 62.59 16.98 12.99
CA MET A 96 63.47 16.45 11.93
C MET A 96 64.81 17.19 11.86
N ASN A 97 64.84 18.50 12.12
CA ASN A 97 66.08 19.27 12.16
C ASN A 97 66.94 18.91 13.39
N ASP A 98 66.32 18.68 14.56
CA ASP A 98 67.03 18.24 15.77
C ASP A 98 67.65 16.85 15.61
N MET A 99 66.95 15.91 14.97
CA MET A 99 67.50 14.57 14.67
C MET A 99 68.67 14.63 13.67
N ASN A 100 68.64 15.56 12.72
CA ASN A 100 69.72 15.73 11.74
C ASN A 100 70.98 16.37 12.36
N ILE A 101 70.79 17.19 13.40
CA ILE A 101 71.89 17.75 14.21
C ILE A 101 72.53 16.66 15.09
N GLN A 102 71.74 15.73 15.63
CA GLN A 102 72.28 14.58 16.40
C GLN A 102 73.03 13.56 15.52
N SER A 103 72.63 13.36 14.25
CA SER A 103 73.37 12.45 13.35
C SER A 103 74.74 12.97 12.90
N ASN A 104 74.99 14.28 13.00
CA ASN A 104 76.27 14.88 12.61
C ASN A 104 77.35 14.86 13.70
N ASN A 105 77.04 14.35 14.90
CA ASN A 105 77.97 14.26 16.03
C ASN A 105 78.41 12.82 16.38
N LEU A 106 78.17 11.82 15.51
CA LEU A 106 78.67 10.47 15.74
C LEU A 106 80.10 10.26 15.18
N PRO A 107 81.02 9.62 15.94
CA PRO A 107 82.38 9.36 15.47
C PRO A 107 82.40 8.37 14.30
N GLN A 108 83.16 8.71 13.26
CA GLN A 108 83.43 7.85 12.11
C GLN A 108 84.19 6.59 12.53
N THR A 109 83.49 5.48 12.75
CA THR A 109 84.07 4.15 12.54
C THR A 109 83.04 3.22 11.91
N MET A 110 83.50 2.47 10.91
CA MET A 110 82.78 1.46 10.12
C MET A 110 81.84 1.98 9.00
N LYS A 111 82.47 2.40 7.90
CA LYS A 111 81.90 2.24 6.56
C LYS A 111 82.07 0.79 6.11
N SER A 112 80.99 0.01 6.02
CA SER A 112 80.81 -0.96 4.93
C SER A 112 79.37 -1.47 4.87
N SER A 113 78.88 -1.59 3.63
CA SER A 113 77.76 -2.43 3.20
C SER A 113 76.33 -1.98 3.56
N SER A 114 75.69 -1.25 2.64
CA SER A 114 74.30 -1.53 2.18
C SER A 114 73.78 -0.42 1.25
N THR A 115 74.24 -0.38 0.00
CA THR A 115 73.52 0.28 -1.10
C THR A 115 72.55 -0.73 -1.71
N ASN A 116 71.25 -0.55 -1.45
CA ASN A 116 70.09 -0.92 -2.29
C ASN A 116 68.88 -1.14 -1.38
N LEU A 117 68.05 -0.11 -1.13
CA LEU A 117 66.62 -0.22 -0.73
C LEU A 117 65.99 1.12 -0.28
N VAL A 118 66.09 2.23 -1.03
CA VAL A 118 65.33 3.46 -0.67
C VAL A 118 64.72 4.22 -1.88
N SER A 119 64.82 3.74 -3.12
CA SER A 119 64.26 4.47 -4.28
C SER A 119 62.84 4.06 -4.72
N ALA A 120 62.17 3.13 -4.03
CA ALA A 120 60.90 2.56 -4.50
C ALA A 120 59.61 3.18 -3.89
N ASN A 121 59.66 3.91 -2.76
CA ASN A 121 58.43 4.29 -2.04
C ASN A 121 57.90 5.71 -2.25
N LYS A 122 58.56 6.57 -3.05
CA LYS A 122 58.09 7.94 -3.31
C LYS A 122 57.30 8.13 -4.61
N LYS A 123 57.19 7.11 -5.47
CA LYS A 123 56.51 7.21 -6.79
C LYS A 123 55.04 6.75 -6.82
N ASN A 124 54.54 6.10 -5.77
CA ASN A 124 53.17 5.55 -5.75
C ASN A 124 52.12 6.40 -5.02
N CYS A 125 52.48 7.52 -4.36
CA CYS A 125 51.50 8.34 -3.63
C CYS A 125 50.99 9.57 -4.42
N LEU A 126 51.56 9.88 -5.60
CA LEU A 126 51.22 11.08 -6.39
C LEU A 126 50.41 10.79 -7.66
N ARG A 127 49.98 9.53 -7.89
CA ARG A 127 49.19 9.14 -9.08
C ARG A 127 47.70 8.94 -8.85
N SER A 128 47.20 8.96 -7.60
CA SER A 128 45.76 8.73 -7.33
C SER A 128 44.90 10.00 -7.24
N VAL A 129 45.50 11.20 -7.25
CA VAL A 129 44.77 12.47 -7.02
C VAL A 129 44.44 13.21 -8.32
N VAL A 130 45.01 12.81 -9.46
CA VAL A 130 44.82 13.53 -10.74
C VAL A 130 43.69 12.96 -11.62
N ASP A 131 43.16 11.77 -11.32
CA ASP A 131 42.17 11.11 -12.19
C ASP A 131 40.69 11.35 -11.81
N ILE A 132 40.38 12.13 -10.77
CA ILE A 132 38.98 12.39 -10.37
C ILE A 132 38.42 13.70 -10.96
N SER A 133 39.26 14.58 -11.53
CA SER A 133 38.83 15.93 -11.92
C SER A 133 38.54 16.13 -13.42
N ARG A 134 38.36 15.06 -14.22
CA ARG A 134 38.25 15.17 -15.70
C ARG A 134 36.99 14.61 -16.38
N ASN A 135 36.02 14.05 -15.65
CA ASN A 135 34.80 13.48 -16.28
C ASN A 135 33.52 14.27 -16.00
N SER A 136 33.59 15.59 -16.11
CA SER A 136 32.42 16.47 -16.10
C SER A 136 32.58 17.64 -17.07
N ALA A 137 32.41 17.38 -18.38
CA ALA A 137 32.01 18.40 -19.36
C ALA A 137 31.61 17.78 -20.72
N ILE A 138 30.30 17.73 -20.96
CA ILE A 138 29.57 18.14 -22.19
C ILE A 138 30.07 17.64 -23.56
N GLN A 139 29.18 16.92 -24.28
CA GLN A 139 28.97 17.18 -25.71
C GLN A 139 27.52 16.86 -26.14
N GLN A 140 26.80 17.93 -26.47
CA GLN A 140 25.66 17.93 -27.38
C GLN A 140 26.17 17.65 -28.80
N ALA A 141 25.46 16.81 -29.55
CA ALA A 141 25.43 16.87 -31.01
C ALA A 141 24.14 16.23 -31.51
N ASP A 142 23.44 16.98 -32.36
CA ASP A 142 22.21 16.65 -33.06
C ASP A 142 22.40 15.63 -34.20
N ASP A 143 21.24 15.13 -34.62
CA ASP A 143 20.83 14.73 -35.97
C ASP A 143 21.04 13.29 -36.50
N THR A 144 19.87 12.64 -36.61
CA THR A 144 19.35 11.84 -37.74
C THR A 144 20.07 10.54 -38.14
N THR A 145 19.35 9.42 -38.06
CA THR A 145 18.86 8.68 -39.25
C THR A 145 18.07 7.41 -38.87
N ALA A 146 16.87 7.33 -39.47
CA ALA A 146 16.14 6.15 -39.95
C ALA A 146 16.31 4.78 -39.24
N LEU A 147 15.21 4.26 -38.67
CA LEU A 147 14.94 2.82 -38.59
C LEU A 147 13.43 2.53 -38.84
N PRO A 148 13.09 1.37 -39.43
CA PRO A 148 12.03 1.27 -40.42
C PRO A 148 10.66 0.90 -39.86
N HIS A 149 9.64 1.45 -40.52
CA HIS A 149 8.29 0.91 -40.60
C HIS A 149 8.30 -0.57 -41.00
N ARG A 150 7.87 -1.45 -40.10
CA ARG A 150 7.08 -2.66 -40.42
C ARG A 150 6.61 -3.33 -39.12
N TYR A 151 5.29 -3.54 -39.05
CA TYR A 151 4.49 -4.34 -38.09
C TYR A 151 3.36 -3.55 -37.41
N LEU A 152 2.42 -3.07 -38.23
CA LEU A 152 1.05 -2.82 -37.80
C LEU A 152 0.12 -3.62 -38.73
N LYS A 153 -0.11 -4.88 -38.39
CA LYS A 153 -1.24 -5.65 -38.89
C LYS A 153 -2.29 -5.73 -37.78
N GLN A 154 -3.35 -4.94 -37.98
CA GLN A 154 -4.74 -5.14 -37.58
C GLN A 154 -4.99 -6.09 -36.40
N MET A 155 -5.32 -5.51 -35.23
CA MET A 155 -6.14 -6.21 -34.24
C MET A 155 -7.57 -5.71 -34.35
N ASN A 156 -8.43 -6.53 -34.95
CA ASN A 156 -9.88 -6.37 -34.83
C ASN A 156 -10.30 -6.69 -33.39
N PRO A 157 -11.14 -5.87 -32.75
CA PRO A 157 -11.80 -6.26 -31.50
C PRO A 157 -12.82 -7.37 -31.83
N LEU A 158 -12.57 -8.58 -31.34
CA LEU A 158 -13.57 -9.64 -31.32
C LEU A 158 -14.64 -9.30 -30.28
N ILE A 159 -15.81 -8.88 -30.77
CA ILE A 159 -17.08 -8.93 -30.07
C ILE A 159 -17.62 -10.34 -30.28
N ILE A 160 -17.91 -11.06 -29.20
CA ILE A 160 -18.61 -12.35 -29.26
C ILE A 160 -19.80 -12.25 -28.32
N ASP A 161 -21.00 -12.26 -28.92
CA ASP A 161 -22.27 -12.60 -28.28
C ASP A 161 -22.25 -14.07 -27.85
N ILE A 162 -22.64 -14.35 -26.62
CA ILE A 162 -22.89 -15.73 -26.16
C ILE A 162 -24.31 -15.79 -25.62
N ASN A 163 -25.12 -16.60 -26.31
CA ASN A 163 -26.50 -16.94 -25.98
C ASN A 163 -26.60 -17.64 -24.62
N GLU A 164 -27.60 -17.20 -23.86
CA GLU A 164 -28.10 -17.78 -22.61
C GLU A 164 -28.73 -19.16 -22.86
N ASN A 165 -28.49 -20.09 -21.93
CA ASN A 165 -29.41 -21.18 -21.64
C ASN A 165 -29.26 -21.52 -20.15
N GLU A 166 -30.20 -21.00 -19.36
CA GLU A 166 -30.37 -21.29 -17.94
C GLU A 166 -30.87 -22.72 -17.72
N ARG A 167 -30.28 -23.42 -16.76
CA ARG A 167 -30.97 -24.46 -15.98
C ARG A 167 -30.66 -24.24 -14.50
N VAL A 168 -31.71 -23.93 -13.75
CA VAL A 168 -31.73 -23.86 -12.30
C VAL A 168 -31.84 -25.28 -11.75
N LEU A 169 -30.95 -25.66 -10.85
CA LEU A 169 -31.16 -26.76 -9.90
C LEU A 169 -30.87 -26.24 -8.51
N THR A 170 -31.88 -26.37 -7.66
CA THR A 170 -31.87 -26.17 -6.21
C THR A 170 -31.34 -27.44 -5.56
N ASP A 171 -30.37 -27.32 -4.65
CA ASP A 171 -30.21 -28.30 -3.56
C ASP A 171 -29.69 -27.58 -2.31
N GLU A 172 -30.46 -27.72 -1.23
CA GLU A 172 -30.14 -27.34 0.14
C GLU A 172 -29.44 -28.52 0.81
N GLU A 173 -28.19 -28.37 1.23
CA GLU A 173 -27.60 -29.26 2.23
C GLU A 173 -26.95 -28.45 3.37
N ASN A 174 -27.45 -28.74 4.57
CA ASN A 174 -26.99 -28.22 5.85
C ASN A 174 -25.72 -28.96 6.28
N GLU A 175 -24.60 -28.25 6.44
CA GLU A 175 -23.45 -28.76 7.19
C GLU A 175 -23.02 -27.80 8.30
N THR A 176 -22.92 -28.36 9.50
CA THR A 176 -22.55 -27.67 10.74
C THR A 176 -21.04 -27.79 10.92
N TYR A 177 -20.27 -26.84 10.39
CA TYR A 177 -18.80 -26.84 10.50
C TYR A 177 -18.30 -26.01 11.69
N LEU A 178 -17.62 -26.69 12.61
CA LEU A 178 -16.79 -26.08 13.65
C LEU A 178 -15.53 -25.51 12.96
N PHE A 179 -15.44 -24.19 12.82
CA PHE A 179 -14.33 -23.51 12.14
C PHE A 179 -13.00 -23.73 12.87
N LYS A 180 -12.20 -24.70 12.42
CA LYS A 180 -10.75 -24.53 12.37
C LYS A 180 -10.46 -23.41 11.37
N GLU A 181 -9.34 -22.70 11.53
CA GLU A 181 -8.79 -21.76 10.56
C GLU A 181 -8.41 -22.51 9.26
N GLU A 182 -9.38 -23.13 8.59
CA GLU A 182 -9.18 -23.73 7.29
C GLU A 182 -9.00 -22.58 6.31
N GLU A 183 -7.77 -22.47 5.80
CA GLU A 183 -7.47 -21.77 4.55
C GLU A 183 -8.66 -22.01 3.61
N MET A 184 -9.27 -20.94 3.09
CA MET A 184 -10.28 -21.11 2.06
C MET A 184 -9.55 -21.59 0.80
N ILE A 185 -9.31 -22.91 0.73
CA ILE A 185 -8.77 -23.57 -0.44
C ILE A 185 -9.86 -23.47 -1.49
N GLY A 186 -9.69 -22.55 -2.44
CA GLY A 186 -10.46 -22.57 -3.68
C GLY A 186 -10.04 -23.81 -4.48
N VAL A 187 -10.45 -25.01 -4.04
CA VAL A 187 -10.21 -26.26 -4.78
C VAL A 187 -10.92 -26.12 -6.12
N ILE A 188 -10.16 -25.84 -7.16
CA ILE A 188 -10.66 -25.87 -8.54
C ILE A 188 -10.80 -27.34 -8.91
N ASP A 189 -11.95 -27.94 -8.60
CA ASP A 189 -12.34 -29.18 -9.27
C ASP A 189 -12.89 -28.81 -10.65
N SER A 190 -12.39 -29.45 -11.70
CA SER A 190 -12.99 -29.45 -13.04
C SER A 190 -14.53 -29.65 -13.06
N ASN A 191 -15.11 -30.26 -12.01
CA ASN A 191 -16.55 -30.47 -11.84
C ASN A 191 -17.30 -29.31 -11.17
N THR A 192 -16.62 -28.25 -10.73
CA THR A 192 -17.26 -27.14 -10.01
C THR A 192 -18.25 -26.40 -10.93
N THR A 193 -19.53 -26.44 -10.58
CA THR A 193 -20.64 -25.91 -11.39
C THR A 193 -20.89 -24.41 -11.18
N SER A 194 -20.37 -23.82 -10.10
CA SER A 194 -20.56 -22.39 -9.81
C SER A 194 -19.69 -21.52 -10.70
N ARG A 195 -20.19 -21.21 -11.90
CA ARG A 195 -19.59 -20.23 -12.79
C ARG A 195 -20.21 -18.87 -12.53
N ILE A 196 -19.38 -17.88 -12.22
CA ILE A 196 -19.84 -16.49 -12.11
C ILE A 196 -20.27 -15.97 -13.48
N SER A 197 -21.29 -15.14 -13.52
CA SER A 197 -21.75 -14.47 -14.74
C SER A 197 -21.02 -13.14 -14.97
N HIS A 198 -20.56 -12.51 -13.89
CA HIS A 198 -19.82 -11.27 -13.91
C HIS A 198 -18.41 -11.46 -14.47
N LYS A 199 -18.02 -10.54 -15.36
CA LYS A 199 -16.67 -10.55 -15.93
C LYS A 199 -15.71 -9.82 -15.00
N ILE A 200 -14.99 -10.57 -14.19
CA ILE A 200 -13.91 -10.05 -13.33
C ILE A 200 -12.83 -9.39 -14.17
N ARG A 201 -12.40 -8.21 -13.72
CA ARG A 201 -11.39 -7.40 -14.42
C ARG A 201 -10.15 -7.24 -13.57
N LEU A 202 -9.21 -8.18 -13.72
CA LEU A 202 -7.84 -8.04 -13.21
C LEU A 202 -7.12 -6.95 -14.04
N SER A 203 -7.21 -5.71 -13.62
CA SER A 203 -6.50 -4.62 -14.29
C SER A 203 -5.94 -3.61 -13.30
N HIS A 204 -4.66 -3.26 -13.49
CA HIS A 204 -4.06 -2.05 -12.94
C HIS A 204 -5.01 -0.88 -13.22
N ASN A 205 -5.70 -0.38 -12.21
CA ASN A 205 -6.72 0.65 -12.43
C ASN A 205 -6.11 1.98 -12.92
N TYR A 206 -4.79 2.18 -12.77
CA TYR A 206 -4.06 3.33 -13.32
C TYR A 206 -3.43 3.07 -14.71
N ILE A 207 -2.77 1.93 -14.97
CA ILE A 207 -2.12 1.64 -16.27
C ILE A 207 -3.15 1.40 -17.38
N ARG A 208 -4.36 0.94 -17.04
CA ARG A 208 -5.42 0.66 -18.02
C ARG A 208 -5.77 1.86 -18.91
N TRP A 209 -5.55 3.08 -18.41
CA TRP A 209 -5.84 4.32 -19.14
C TRP A 209 -4.64 4.86 -19.93
N ILE A 210 -3.47 4.22 -19.80
CA ILE A 210 -2.21 4.71 -20.35
C ILE A 210 -1.73 3.75 -21.44
N ARG A 211 -1.69 4.22 -22.68
CA ARG A 211 -1.25 3.45 -23.85
C ARG A 211 0.03 4.03 -24.43
N GLY A 212 0.81 3.19 -25.11
CA GLY A 212 1.98 3.61 -25.88
C GLY A 212 3.16 4.10 -25.01
N PRO A 213 3.92 5.11 -25.47
CA PRO A 213 5.14 5.60 -24.81
C PRO A 213 4.96 6.00 -23.34
N ALA A 214 3.79 6.55 -22.99
CA ALA A 214 3.48 6.92 -21.61
C ALA A 214 3.49 5.71 -20.65
N LYS A 215 3.10 4.51 -21.11
CA LYS A 215 3.17 3.28 -20.29
C LYS A 215 4.62 2.86 -20.03
N ILE A 216 5.50 3.03 -21.00
CA ILE A 216 6.93 2.71 -20.86
C ILE A 216 7.59 3.66 -19.87
N MET A 217 7.35 4.97 -20.03
CA MET A 217 7.80 5.99 -19.10
C MET A 217 7.31 5.70 -17.67
N MET A 218 6.07 5.23 -17.53
CA MET A 218 5.50 4.86 -16.24
C MET A 218 6.18 3.71 -15.55
N ASN A 219 6.41 2.62 -16.27
CA ASN A 219 7.15 1.49 -15.71
C ASN A 219 8.57 1.94 -15.30
N GLY A 220 9.20 2.80 -16.11
CA GLY A 220 10.49 3.41 -15.79
C GLY A 220 10.47 4.26 -14.52
N MET A 221 9.51 5.18 -14.39
CA MET A 221 9.39 6.04 -13.20
C MET A 221 9.03 5.25 -11.94
N THR A 222 8.19 4.21 -12.07
CA THR A 222 7.86 3.32 -10.95
C THR A 222 9.10 2.60 -10.46
N HIS A 223 9.93 2.08 -11.39
CA HIS A 223 11.21 1.46 -11.05
C HIS A 223 12.19 2.45 -10.41
N VAL A 224 12.28 3.68 -10.92
CA VAL A 224 13.11 4.74 -10.31
C VAL A 224 12.65 5.06 -8.90
N ALA A 225 11.34 5.14 -8.66
CA ALA A 225 10.79 5.36 -7.32
C ALA A 225 11.09 4.17 -6.39
N ASP A 226 11.01 2.94 -6.88
CA ASP A 226 11.38 1.74 -6.11
C ASP A 226 12.89 1.72 -5.77
N VAL A 227 13.76 2.15 -6.69
CA VAL A 227 15.19 2.31 -6.40
C VAL A 227 15.45 3.44 -5.41
N TYR A 228 14.78 4.59 -5.57
CA TYR A 228 14.91 5.72 -4.65
C TYR A 228 14.48 5.35 -3.22
N THR A 229 13.35 4.66 -3.08
CA THR A 229 12.83 4.25 -1.77
C THR A 229 13.72 3.23 -1.06
N GLN A 230 14.55 2.46 -1.77
CA GLN A 230 15.54 1.57 -1.15
C GLN A 230 16.61 2.34 -0.35
N GLY A 231 16.87 3.60 -0.68
CA GLY A 231 17.80 4.47 0.04
C GLY A 231 17.18 5.23 1.22
N ILE A 232 15.86 5.14 1.41
CA ILE A 232 15.16 5.90 2.46
C ILE A 232 15.25 5.14 3.78
N HIS A 233 15.89 5.77 4.76
CA HIS A 233 15.87 5.34 6.15
C HIS A 233 14.63 5.87 6.86
N ILE A 234 14.07 5.08 7.78
CA ILE A 234 12.97 5.55 8.61
C ILE A 234 13.46 6.61 9.60
N ASN A 235 12.63 7.61 9.85
CA ASN A 235 12.94 8.64 10.85
C ASN A 235 12.65 8.14 12.27
N GLY A 236 13.16 8.87 13.27
CA GLY A 236 12.97 8.52 14.69
C GLY A 236 11.50 8.43 15.13
N ALA A 237 10.59 9.18 14.51
CA ALA A 237 9.17 9.14 14.85
C ALA A 237 8.53 7.79 14.47
N VAL A 238 8.85 7.24 13.30
CA VAL A 238 8.38 5.90 12.89
C VAL A 238 8.97 4.82 13.80
N VAL A 239 10.25 4.93 14.15
CA VAL A 239 10.90 4.01 15.10
C VAL A 239 10.18 4.03 16.45
N GLN A 240 9.89 5.22 16.96
CA GLN A 240 9.19 5.39 18.24
C GLN A 240 7.76 4.83 18.19
N ALA A 241 7.01 5.07 17.11
CA ALA A 241 5.66 4.55 16.93
C ALA A 241 5.64 3.01 16.95
N ILE A 242 6.56 2.35 16.25
CA ILE A 242 6.66 0.87 16.25
C ILE A 242 7.03 0.34 17.63
N LYS A 243 7.99 0.97 18.32
CA LYS A 243 8.37 0.59 19.70
C LYS A 243 7.18 0.70 20.65
N GLN A 244 6.45 1.82 20.60
CA GLN A 244 5.25 2.01 21.41
C GLN A 244 4.18 0.96 21.09
N GLY A 245 4.01 0.61 19.82
CA GLY A 245 3.12 -0.47 19.39
C GLY A 245 3.49 -1.83 19.99
N LEU A 246 4.78 -2.20 19.92
CA LEU A 246 5.31 -3.42 20.52
C LEU A 246 5.12 -3.44 22.04
N ASP A 247 5.34 -2.31 22.72
CA ASP A 247 5.17 -2.21 24.17
C ASP A 247 3.69 -2.35 24.58
N LYS A 248 2.77 -1.70 23.85
CA LYS A 248 1.32 -1.87 24.02
C LYS A 248 0.90 -3.33 23.86
N GLN A 249 1.47 -4.03 22.87
CA GLN A 249 1.18 -5.45 22.64
C GLN A 249 1.71 -6.35 23.76
N LYS A 250 2.92 -6.10 24.27
CA LYS A 250 3.46 -6.82 25.44
C LYS A 250 2.57 -6.65 26.68
N GLN A 251 2.01 -5.46 26.88
CA GLN A 251 1.06 -5.19 27.97
C GLN A 251 -0.28 -5.94 27.77
N ASN A 252 -0.81 -5.94 26.54
CA ASN A 252 -2.09 -6.59 26.22
C ASN A 252 -2.01 -8.13 26.17
N ALA A 253 -0.84 -8.70 25.83
CA ALA A 253 -0.65 -10.15 25.84
C ALA A 253 -0.87 -10.74 27.25
N MET A 254 -0.71 -9.94 28.30
CA MET A 254 -0.94 -10.35 29.69
C MET A 254 -2.43 -10.40 30.07
N THR A 255 -3.34 -9.79 29.29
CA THR A 255 -4.76 -9.65 29.65
C THR A 255 -5.75 -10.57 28.90
N LYS A 256 -5.26 -11.49 28.05
CA LYS A 256 -5.99 -12.53 27.28
C LYS A 256 -7.00 -12.01 26.22
N ASN A 257 -7.04 -12.72 25.09
CA ASN A 257 -7.82 -12.50 23.85
C ASN A 257 -7.35 -11.37 22.91
N SER A 258 -6.05 -11.13 22.76
CA SER A 258 -5.60 -10.18 21.73
C SER A 258 -5.64 -10.80 20.33
N LEU A 259 -6.13 -10.03 19.37
CA LEU A 259 -5.81 -10.23 17.95
C LEU A 259 -4.30 -10.47 17.78
N LYS A 260 -3.94 -11.23 16.74
CA LYS A 260 -2.55 -11.31 16.29
C LYS A 260 -2.02 -9.89 16.06
N SER A 261 -0.94 -9.60 16.77
CA SER A 261 -0.25 -8.32 16.88
C SER A 261 0.06 -7.65 15.53
N ALA A 262 -0.26 -6.36 15.38
CA ALA A 262 0.17 -5.56 14.23
C ALA A 262 1.69 -5.45 14.06
N PHE A 263 2.44 -5.47 15.16
CA PHE A 263 3.89 -5.27 15.14
C PHE A 263 4.62 -6.53 15.57
N THR A 264 5.83 -6.67 15.06
CA THR A 264 6.75 -7.72 15.49
C THR A 264 8.18 -7.22 15.45
N GLU A 265 9.02 -7.80 16.30
CA GLU A 265 10.43 -7.46 16.41
C GLU A 265 11.25 -8.50 15.65
N ILE A 266 12.08 -8.04 14.70
CA ILE A 266 13.07 -8.91 14.07
C ILE A 266 14.26 -8.99 15.01
N THR A 267 14.47 -10.17 15.58
CA THR A 267 15.51 -10.47 16.56
C THR A 267 16.75 -11.10 15.89
N PRO A 268 17.93 -11.08 16.54
CA PRO A 268 19.18 -11.57 15.94
C PRO A 268 19.22 -13.06 15.57
N ASP A 269 18.29 -13.86 16.10
CA ASP A 269 18.10 -15.29 15.83
C ASP A 269 17.27 -15.56 14.57
N TRP A 270 16.76 -14.53 13.89
CA TRP A 270 16.20 -14.66 12.55
C TRP A 270 17.28 -14.98 11.53
N THR A 271 17.04 -15.95 10.64
CA THR A 271 18.03 -16.39 9.66
C THR A 271 17.68 -15.90 8.26
N PHE A 272 18.61 -15.21 7.60
CA PHE A 272 18.46 -14.83 6.18
C PHE A 272 18.56 -16.06 5.27
N GLU A 273 17.60 -16.22 4.35
CA GLU A 273 17.60 -17.30 3.35
C GLU A 273 18.05 -16.85 1.96
N GLY A 274 17.76 -15.61 1.57
CA GLY A 274 18.09 -15.13 0.23
C GLY A 274 17.20 -13.99 -0.24
N GLU A 275 17.51 -13.45 -1.43
CA GLU A 275 16.64 -12.50 -2.11
C GLU A 275 15.38 -13.18 -2.64
N ASN A 276 14.27 -12.45 -2.69
CA ASN A 276 13.06 -12.97 -3.31
C ASN A 276 13.18 -12.95 -4.83
N ALA A 277 13.26 -14.13 -5.44
CA ALA A 277 13.28 -14.28 -6.90
C ALA A 277 11.91 -14.03 -7.55
N ASP A 278 10.82 -14.02 -6.77
CA ASP A 278 9.47 -13.83 -7.27
C ASP A 278 9.21 -12.37 -7.67
N ARG A 279 8.83 -12.18 -8.94
CA ARG A 279 8.47 -10.89 -9.52
C ARG A 279 7.00 -10.49 -9.24
N GLY A 280 6.28 -11.29 -8.45
CA GLY A 280 4.93 -11.04 -7.98
C GLY A 280 4.81 -9.85 -7.04
N PHE A 281 5.84 -9.63 -6.21
CA PHE A 281 5.96 -8.48 -5.33
C PHE A 281 6.68 -7.34 -6.07
N ILE A 282 6.09 -6.15 -6.09
CA ILE A 282 6.68 -4.99 -6.78
C ILE A 282 7.87 -4.44 -5.98
N SER A 283 7.86 -4.58 -4.66
CA SER A 283 8.90 -4.06 -3.76
C SER A 283 10.05 -5.04 -3.55
N VAL A 284 11.25 -4.50 -3.27
CA VAL A 284 12.40 -5.28 -2.84
C VAL A 284 12.04 -6.09 -1.61
N SER A 285 12.26 -7.40 -1.70
CA SER A 285 11.93 -8.33 -0.64
C SER A 285 12.99 -9.42 -0.52
N ILE A 286 13.13 -9.92 0.70
CA ILE A 286 14.06 -10.99 1.06
C ILE A 286 13.30 -12.07 1.83
N TRP A 287 13.82 -13.28 1.81
CA TRP A 287 13.33 -14.39 2.61
C TRP A 287 14.16 -14.51 3.89
N MET A 288 13.47 -14.67 5.01
CA MET A 288 14.05 -14.95 6.32
C MET A 288 13.29 -16.10 6.98
N ARG A 289 13.89 -16.77 7.97
CA ARG A 289 13.14 -17.57 8.95
C ARG A 289 13.10 -16.87 10.29
N ASP A 290 11.94 -16.94 10.92
CA ASP A 290 11.79 -16.51 12.30
C ASP A 290 12.34 -17.57 13.29
N PRO A 291 12.36 -17.29 14.60
CA PRO A 291 12.88 -18.21 15.61
C PRO A 291 12.09 -19.52 15.74
N GLN A 292 10.87 -19.55 15.20
CA GLN A 292 10.03 -20.75 15.14
C GLN A 292 10.28 -21.56 13.85
N GLY A 293 11.21 -21.13 13.01
CA GLY A 293 11.54 -21.78 11.74
C GLY A 293 10.54 -21.48 10.61
N ARG A 294 9.55 -20.61 10.84
CA ARG A 294 8.58 -20.21 9.81
C ARG A 294 9.28 -19.32 8.79
N ARG A 295 9.00 -19.56 7.51
CA ARG A 295 9.53 -18.76 6.41
C ARG A 295 8.71 -17.49 6.25
N ILE A 296 9.40 -16.34 6.22
CA ILE A 296 8.81 -14.99 6.21
C ILE A 296 9.40 -14.20 5.05
N LEU A 297 8.53 -13.61 4.24
CA LEU A 297 8.93 -12.62 3.24
C LEU A 297 8.98 -11.23 3.91
N VAL A 298 10.17 -10.65 3.94
CA VAL A 298 10.40 -9.30 4.46
C VAL A 298 10.37 -8.33 3.29
N LYS A 299 9.29 -7.55 3.19
CA LYS A 299 9.06 -6.58 2.11
C LYS A 299 9.33 -5.16 2.59
N THR A 300 10.20 -4.44 1.88
CA THR A 300 10.57 -3.06 2.23
C THR A 300 9.53 -2.06 1.75
N HIS A 301 9.20 -1.08 2.60
CA HIS A 301 8.29 0.02 2.30
C HIS A 301 8.99 1.37 2.33
N GLY A 302 8.75 2.19 1.30
CA GLY A 302 9.21 3.58 1.27
C GLY A 302 8.37 4.54 2.12
N HIS A 303 7.17 4.15 2.56
CA HIS A 303 6.24 5.02 3.27
C HIS A 303 5.41 4.27 4.33
N PRO A 304 5.20 4.83 5.55
CA PRO A 304 4.37 4.23 6.61
C PRO A 304 2.97 3.80 6.18
N LEU A 305 2.27 4.68 5.47
CA LEU A 305 0.94 4.40 4.92
C LEU A 305 0.87 3.10 4.10
N SER A 306 1.89 2.75 3.31
CA SER A 306 1.88 1.53 2.50
C SER A 306 1.94 0.27 3.35
N ALA A 307 2.75 0.28 4.41
CA ALA A 307 2.82 -0.83 5.36
C ALA A 307 1.52 -0.97 6.16
N VAL A 308 0.93 0.16 6.58
CA VAL A 308 -0.36 0.17 7.30
C VAL A 308 -1.49 -0.33 6.42
N ASN A 309 -1.58 0.15 5.18
CA ASN A 309 -2.55 -0.31 4.20
C ASN A 309 -2.45 -1.82 3.98
N GLU A 310 -1.22 -2.31 3.78
CA GLU A 310 -0.98 -3.73 3.57
C GLU A 310 -1.42 -4.54 4.79
N TRP A 311 -0.99 -4.19 6.00
CA TRP A 311 -1.44 -4.85 7.22
C TRP A 311 -2.97 -4.85 7.37
N LEU A 312 -3.60 -3.68 7.24
CA LEU A 312 -5.03 -3.51 7.45
C LEU A 312 -5.87 -4.26 6.42
N ALA A 313 -5.45 -4.26 5.15
CA ALA A 313 -6.10 -5.04 4.11
C ALA A 313 -6.07 -6.54 4.43
N TYR A 314 -4.96 -7.07 4.96
CA TYR A 314 -4.88 -8.48 5.30
C TYR A 314 -5.72 -8.81 6.56
N ILE A 315 -5.74 -7.95 7.59
CA ILE A 315 -6.63 -8.13 8.74
C ILE A 315 -8.10 -8.15 8.32
N LEU A 316 -8.50 -7.20 7.46
CA LEU A 316 -9.84 -7.14 6.93
C LEU A 316 -10.13 -8.38 6.06
N GLY A 317 -9.25 -8.72 5.13
CA GLY A 317 -9.40 -9.89 4.26
C GLY A 317 -9.65 -11.18 5.03
N ARG A 318 -8.88 -11.44 6.11
CA ARG A 318 -9.13 -12.58 7.00
C ARG A 318 -10.47 -12.51 7.71
N SER A 319 -10.89 -11.32 8.15
CA SER A 319 -12.20 -11.11 8.80
C SER A 319 -13.37 -11.37 7.83
N LEU A 320 -13.12 -11.24 6.52
CA LEU A 320 -14.06 -11.62 5.46
C LEU A 320 -13.92 -13.10 5.04
N GLY A 321 -12.92 -13.80 5.58
CA GLY A 321 -12.50 -15.15 5.24
C GLY A 321 -11.99 -15.28 3.81
N LEU A 322 -11.26 -14.29 3.33
CA LEU A 322 -10.52 -14.37 2.09
C LEU A 322 -9.15 -15.01 2.34
N PRO A 323 -8.57 -15.69 1.34
CA PRO A 323 -7.26 -16.32 1.45
C PRO A 323 -6.18 -15.25 1.30
N VAL A 324 -5.92 -14.55 2.39
CA VAL A 324 -4.85 -13.56 2.52
C VAL A 324 -3.85 -14.05 3.57
N ASN A 325 -2.57 -13.76 3.39
CA ASN A 325 -1.51 -14.20 4.30
C ASN A 325 -1.64 -13.57 5.70
N GLU A 326 -0.78 -13.98 6.61
CA GLU A 326 -0.51 -13.19 7.82
C GLU A 326 0.53 -12.11 7.51
N VAL A 327 0.20 -10.87 7.85
CA VAL A 327 1.09 -9.71 7.69
C VAL A 327 1.29 -9.03 9.03
N GLN A 328 2.53 -8.64 9.32
CA GLN A 328 2.91 -7.81 10.45
C GLN A 328 3.83 -6.67 10.00
N ILE A 329 4.02 -5.66 10.83
CA ILE A 329 4.91 -4.52 10.56
C ILE A 329 6.13 -4.60 11.47
N ALA A 330 7.32 -4.35 10.92
CA ALA A 330 8.57 -4.36 11.67
C ALA A 330 9.57 -3.33 11.14
N ILE A 331 10.74 -3.30 11.79
CA ILE A 331 11.92 -2.53 11.35
C ILE A 331 13.02 -3.54 11.01
N TYR A 332 13.63 -3.38 9.84
CA TYR A 332 14.80 -4.16 9.42
C TYR A 332 15.84 -3.24 8.79
N LEU A 333 17.09 -3.27 9.27
CA LEU A 333 18.18 -2.42 8.76
C LEU A 333 17.80 -0.93 8.62
N ASN A 334 17.11 -0.41 9.65
CA ASN A 334 16.60 0.96 9.67
C ASN A 334 15.65 1.30 8.50
N LYS A 335 14.89 0.30 8.03
CA LYS A 335 13.83 0.42 7.03
C LYS A 335 12.52 -0.10 7.61
N LEU A 336 11.43 0.49 7.15
CA LEU A 336 10.09 0.00 7.44
C LEU A 336 9.83 -1.23 6.58
N VAL A 337 9.38 -2.31 7.20
CA VAL A 337 9.06 -3.55 6.49
C VAL A 337 7.71 -4.10 6.89
N SER A 338 7.08 -4.81 5.96
CA SER A 338 5.97 -5.73 6.26
C SER A 338 6.47 -7.15 6.17
N LEU A 339 6.08 -7.99 7.12
CA LEU A 339 6.48 -9.38 7.23
C LEU A 339 5.32 -10.26 6.80
N HIS A 340 5.45 -10.95 5.68
CA HIS A 340 4.42 -11.84 5.16
C HIS A 340 4.80 -13.27 5.48
N THR A 341 3.97 -13.99 6.22
CA THR A 341 4.22 -15.42 6.46
C THR A 341 4.07 -16.17 5.14
N ASP A 342 5.03 -17.06 4.84
CA ASP A 342 4.94 -17.91 3.67
C ASP A 342 3.73 -18.84 3.79
N ILE A 343 3.03 -18.97 2.68
CA ILE A 343 1.78 -19.72 2.52
C ILE A 343 2.04 -21.12 1.97
N ALA A 344 3.22 -21.35 1.38
CA ALA A 344 3.59 -22.66 0.89
C ALA A 344 4.09 -23.53 2.03
N ASN A 345 3.51 -24.72 2.16
CA ASN A 345 4.13 -25.79 2.92
C ASN A 345 5.41 -26.27 2.22
N GLU A 346 6.30 -26.97 2.93
CA GLU A 346 7.56 -27.49 2.35
C GLU A 346 7.34 -28.38 1.11
N ASN A 347 6.16 -28.99 0.99
CA ASN A 347 5.77 -29.85 -0.13
C ASN A 347 4.98 -29.12 -1.23
N GLU A 348 4.83 -27.80 -1.13
CA GLU A 348 4.13 -26.96 -2.10
C GLU A 348 5.10 -26.00 -2.79
N LYS A 349 4.75 -25.61 -4.02
CA LYS A 349 5.40 -24.52 -4.76
C LYS A 349 4.42 -23.39 -4.93
N THR A 350 4.98 -22.19 -4.92
CA THR A 350 4.27 -20.96 -5.22
C THR A 350 4.58 -20.54 -6.66
N ILE A 351 3.53 -20.23 -7.41
CA ILE A 351 3.61 -19.64 -8.75
C ILE A 351 2.68 -18.44 -8.82
N THR A 352 2.87 -17.56 -9.80
CA THR A 352 1.92 -16.47 -10.03
C THR A 352 0.75 -16.97 -10.89
N PHE A 353 -0.39 -16.28 -10.84
CA PHE A 353 -1.50 -16.56 -11.76
C PHE A 353 -1.07 -16.52 -13.23
N MET A 354 -0.03 -15.76 -13.59
CA MET A 354 0.45 -15.66 -14.97
C MET A 354 1.18 -16.91 -15.46
N ASP A 355 1.71 -17.72 -14.55
CA ASP A 355 2.43 -18.96 -14.85
C ASP A 355 1.48 -20.11 -15.18
N LEU A 356 0.19 -19.98 -14.82
CA LEU A 356 -0.84 -20.95 -15.14
C LEU A 356 -1.12 -21.02 -16.66
N PRO A 357 -1.50 -22.20 -17.20
CA PRO A 357 -1.93 -22.34 -18.58
C PRO A 357 -3.11 -21.41 -18.91
N LYS A 358 -3.17 -20.94 -20.16
CA LYS A 358 -4.21 -19.97 -20.58
C LYS A 358 -5.64 -20.46 -20.30
N GLN A 359 -5.90 -21.76 -20.46
CA GLN A 359 -7.21 -22.36 -20.20
C GLN A 359 -7.53 -22.40 -18.70
N THR A 360 -6.57 -22.79 -17.85
CA THR A 360 -6.70 -22.77 -16.39
C THR A 360 -6.97 -21.36 -15.88
N ARG A 361 -6.23 -20.36 -16.38
CA ARG A 361 -6.49 -18.94 -16.03
C ARG A 361 -7.90 -18.49 -16.39
N LYS A 362 -8.37 -18.83 -17.59
CA LYS A 362 -9.73 -18.51 -18.03
C LYS A 362 -10.78 -19.15 -17.13
N SER A 363 -10.57 -20.40 -16.76
CA SER A 363 -11.48 -21.14 -15.89
C SER A 363 -11.48 -20.54 -14.50
N LEU A 364 -10.30 -20.25 -13.93
CA LEU A 364 -10.17 -19.66 -12.62
C LEU A 364 -10.83 -18.28 -12.51
N LEU A 365 -10.77 -17.45 -13.56
CA LEU A 365 -11.48 -16.18 -13.63
C LEU A 365 -13.01 -16.31 -13.54
N THR A 366 -13.56 -17.51 -13.62
CA THR A 366 -15.00 -17.77 -13.45
C THR A 366 -15.37 -18.39 -12.11
N TYR A 367 -14.41 -18.56 -11.20
CA TYR A 367 -14.65 -19.13 -9.86
C TYR A 367 -15.15 -18.08 -8.87
N SER A 368 -15.97 -18.52 -7.93
CA SER A 368 -16.57 -17.72 -6.85
C SER A 368 -15.55 -16.89 -6.07
N ILE A 369 -14.41 -17.49 -5.74
CA ILE A 369 -13.34 -16.83 -4.99
C ILE A 369 -12.82 -15.57 -5.69
N MET A 370 -12.80 -15.56 -7.02
CA MET A 370 -12.36 -14.39 -7.77
C MET A 370 -13.38 -13.25 -7.66
N GLU A 371 -14.67 -13.56 -7.56
CA GLU A 371 -15.73 -12.55 -7.38
C GLU A 371 -15.68 -11.97 -5.96
N SER A 372 -15.43 -12.82 -4.96
CA SER A 372 -15.17 -12.36 -3.59
C SER A 372 -13.93 -11.47 -3.51
N MET A 373 -12.88 -11.76 -4.28
CA MET A 373 -11.71 -10.88 -4.41
C MET A 373 -12.06 -9.56 -5.11
N ASP A 374 -12.84 -9.58 -6.19
CA ASP A 374 -13.24 -8.36 -6.90
C ASP A 374 -14.09 -7.46 -5.97
N LEU A 375 -15.02 -8.04 -5.22
CA LEU A 375 -15.76 -7.34 -4.17
C LEU A 375 -14.80 -6.73 -3.14
N PHE A 376 -13.83 -7.51 -2.67
CA PHE A 376 -12.85 -7.05 -1.69
C PHE A 376 -12.00 -5.88 -2.19
N ASP A 377 -11.54 -5.94 -3.44
CA ASP A 377 -10.79 -4.84 -4.06
C ASP A 377 -11.63 -3.57 -4.17
N HIS A 378 -12.96 -3.67 -4.35
CA HIS A 378 -13.85 -2.51 -4.26
C HIS A 378 -14.01 -2.00 -2.82
N ILE A 379 -14.13 -2.90 -1.83
CA ILE A 379 -14.21 -2.56 -0.40
C ILE A 379 -12.97 -1.78 0.05
N ILE A 380 -11.78 -2.27 -0.27
CA ILE A 380 -10.52 -1.61 0.10
C ILE A 380 -10.06 -0.57 -0.91
N GLN A 381 -10.75 -0.43 -2.05
CA GLN A 381 -10.36 0.47 -3.15
C GLN A 381 -8.94 0.17 -3.65
N ASN A 382 -8.64 -1.11 -3.85
CA ASN A 382 -7.36 -1.54 -4.40
C ASN A 382 -7.23 -1.06 -5.86
N VAL A 383 -6.19 -0.26 -6.13
CA VAL A 383 -5.94 0.25 -7.49
C VAL A 383 -4.88 -0.55 -8.25
N ASP A 384 -4.23 -1.49 -7.58
CA ASP A 384 -3.09 -2.25 -8.09
C ASP A 384 -3.33 -3.75 -8.10
N ARG A 385 -4.59 -4.21 -8.25
CA ARG A 385 -4.84 -5.63 -8.49
C ARG A 385 -4.35 -6.02 -9.89
N THR A 386 -3.31 -6.82 -9.92
CA THR A 386 -2.78 -7.41 -11.15
C THR A 386 -2.74 -8.93 -11.04
N PRO A 387 -2.69 -9.66 -12.17
CA PRO A 387 -2.44 -11.10 -12.15
C PRO A 387 -1.17 -11.53 -11.40
N ARG A 388 -0.20 -10.62 -11.20
CA ARG A 388 1.00 -10.92 -10.41
C ARG A 388 0.76 -10.88 -8.91
N ASN A 389 -0.30 -10.19 -8.48
CA ASN A 389 -0.68 -10.09 -7.06
C ASN A 389 -1.68 -11.18 -6.65
N ILE A 390 -1.72 -12.27 -7.42
CA ILE A 390 -2.48 -13.48 -7.13
C ILE A 390 -1.47 -14.62 -7.18
N LEU A 391 -1.15 -15.14 -6.00
CA LEU A 391 -0.29 -16.31 -5.85
C LEU A 391 -1.15 -17.56 -5.89
N ILE A 392 -0.56 -18.62 -6.46
CA ILE A 392 -1.14 -19.93 -6.52
C ILE A 392 -0.16 -20.89 -5.87
N THR A 393 -0.62 -21.64 -4.88
CA THR A 393 0.14 -22.74 -4.28
C THR A 393 -0.42 -24.06 -4.78
N MET A 394 0.48 -25.01 -5.07
CA MET A 394 0.15 -26.35 -5.52
C MET A 394 1.23 -27.33 -5.06
N PRO A 395 0.96 -28.64 -4.98
CA PRO A 395 1.98 -29.61 -4.61
C PRO A 395 3.20 -29.57 -5.55
N ASN A 396 4.39 -29.74 -4.99
CA ASN A 396 5.66 -29.70 -5.73
C ASN A 396 5.72 -30.74 -6.84
N THR A 397 5.13 -31.91 -6.59
CA THR A 397 5.08 -33.06 -7.50
C THR A 397 4.15 -32.87 -8.70
N THR A 398 3.24 -31.89 -8.63
CA THR A 398 2.17 -31.73 -9.61
C THR A 398 2.63 -30.87 -10.79
N ALA A 399 2.36 -31.30 -12.02
CA ALA A 399 2.66 -30.49 -13.19
C ALA A 399 1.68 -29.31 -13.28
N ILE A 400 2.16 -28.12 -13.65
CA ILE A 400 1.31 -26.92 -13.82
C ILE A 400 0.19 -27.13 -14.86
N THR A 401 0.37 -28.10 -15.76
CA THR A 401 -0.59 -28.49 -16.81
C THR A 401 -1.60 -29.54 -16.39
N ASP A 402 -1.48 -30.11 -15.19
CA ASP A 402 -2.41 -31.11 -14.67
C ASP A 402 -3.72 -30.42 -14.26
N ASP A 403 -4.81 -30.76 -14.93
CA ASP A 403 -6.15 -30.19 -14.75
C ASP A 403 -6.89 -30.75 -13.54
N THR A 404 -6.36 -31.80 -12.91
CA THR A 404 -6.89 -32.38 -11.66
C THR A 404 -6.24 -31.76 -10.41
N SER A 405 -5.29 -30.85 -10.59
CA SER A 405 -4.52 -30.23 -9.51
C SER A 405 -5.40 -29.36 -8.60
N ILE A 406 -5.29 -29.59 -7.30
CA ILE A 406 -5.82 -28.67 -6.29
C ILE A 406 -4.94 -27.41 -6.27
N LEU A 407 -5.51 -26.28 -6.65
CA LEU A 407 -4.87 -24.97 -6.59
C LEU A 407 -5.35 -24.25 -5.33
N LYS A 408 -4.45 -23.72 -4.50
CA LYS A 408 -4.84 -22.74 -3.48
C LYS A 408 -4.48 -21.34 -3.94
N ILE A 409 -5.42 -20.41 -3.83
CA ILE A 409 -5.29 -19.04 -4.31
C ILE A 409 -5.02 -18.15 -3.13
N HIS A 410 -4.04 -17.25 -3.24
CA HIS A 410 -3.69 -16.31 -2.20
C HIS A 410 -3.57 -14.90 -2.76
N LEU A 411 -4.18 -13.94 -2.08
CA LEU A 411 -4.17 -12.55 -2.49
C LEU A 411 -3.02 -11.83 -1.80
N ILE A 412 -2.18 -11.17 -2.59
CA ILE A 412 -1.02 -10.44 -2.06
C ILE A 412 -1.00 -8.98 -2.49
N ASP A 413 -0.05 -8.23 -1.93
CA ASP A 413 0.35 -6.88 -2.33
C ASP A 413 -0.81 -5.85 -2.33
N HIS A 414 -1.36 -5.63 -1.15
CA HIS A 414 -2.46 -4.67 -0.94
C HIS A 414 -1.97 -3.28 -0.51
N SER A 415 -0.71 -2.94 -0.80
CA SER A 415 -0.11 -1.67 -0.36
C SER A 415 -0.80 -0.43 -0.96
N PHE A 416 -1.40 -0.56 -2.15
CA PHE A 416 -2.11 0.50 -2.89
C PHE A 416 -3.64 0.42 -2.73
N CYS A 417 -4.12 0.54 -1.50
CA CYS A 417 -5.54 0.57 -1.15
C CYS A 417 -5.91 1.79 -0.29
N PHE A 418 -7.18 1.87 0.14
CA PHE A 418 -7.78 2.92 0.96
C PHE A 418 -7.53 4.34 0.43
N GLY A 419 -7.68 4.52 -0.88
CA GLY A 419 -7.52 5.82 -1.53
C GLY A 419 -6.09 6.25 -1.79
N VAL A 420 -5.11 5.37 -1.60
CA VAL A 420 -3.74 5.58 -2.06
C VAL A 420 -3.70 5.47 -3.58
N GLY A 421 -3.51 6.61 -4.28
CA GLY A 421 -3.26 6.64 -5.72
C GLY A 421 -4.47 6.85 -6.64
N LYS A 422 -5.33 7.84 -6.38
CA LYS A 422 -6.41 8.17 -7.34
C LYS A 422 -5.88 8.65 -8.72
N ARG A 423 -6.29 7.90 -9.74
CA ARG A 423 -6.58 8.25 -11.15
C ARG A 423 -5.48 8.76 -12.08
N ASP A 424 -4.34 9.21 -11.60
CA ASP A 424 -3.21 9.48 -12.47
C ASP A 424 -1.90 8.87 -11.95
N VAL A 425 -1.09 8.50 -12.91
CA VAL A 425 0.36 8.28 -12.85
C VAL A 425 1.06 9.06 -11.74
N ILE A 426 0.76 10.35 -11.67
CA ILE A 426 1.50 11.31 -10.88
C ILE A 426 1.20 11.08 -9.42
N SER A 427 -0.04 10.71 -9.08
CA SER A 427 -0.48 10.40 -7.73
C SER A 427 0.14 9.11 -7.20
N ALA A 428 0.30 8.08 -8.05
CA ALA A 428 0.99 6.84 -7.66
C ALA A 428 2.49 7.06 -7.45
N ILE A 429 3.13 7.81 -8.35
CA ILE A 429 4.54 8.20 -8.24
C ILE A 429 4.75 9.13 -7.03
N ALA A 430 3.86 10.10 -6.79
CA ALA A 430 3.93 11.02 -5.66
C ALA A 430 3.72 10.29 -4.33
N CYS A 431 2.85 9.28 -4.28
CA CYS A 431 2.72 8.41 -3.11
C CYS A 431 4.00 7.61 -2.82
N LYS A 432 4.72 7.17 -3.85
CA LYS A 432 6.03 6.51 -3.69
C LYS A 432 7.17 7.49 -3.35
N LEU A 433 7.16 8.69 -3.93
CA LEU A 433 8.29 9.62 -3.87
C LEU A 433 8.21 10.59 -2.70
N HIS A 434 7.08 11.26 -2.43
CA HIS A 434 6.91 12.18 -1.31
C HIS A 434 5.48 12.78 -1.35
N SER A 435 4.71 12.61 -0.28
CA SER A 435 4.29 13.75 0.56
C SER A 435 3.11 13.39 1.46
N LYS A 436 3.11 14.01 2.63
CA LYS A 436 1.97 14.20 3.53
C LYS A 436 0.74 14.86 2.86
N TYR A 437 0.76 15.21 1.57
CA TYR A 437 -0.15 16.20 0.97
C TYR A 437 -0.78 15.85 -0.40
N LEU A 438 -0.20 14.98 -1.24
CA LEU A 438 -0.62 14.93 -2.66
C LEU A 438 -1.62 13.84 -3.09
N SER A 439 -2.00 12.87 -2.25
CA SER A 439 -3.10 11.93 -2.58
C SER A 439 -4.43 12.24 -1.89
N VAL A 440 -4.49 13.31 -1.09
CA VAL A 440 -5.65 13.62 -0.24
C VAL A 440 -6.66 14.55 -0.91
N VAL A 441 -6.21 15.52 -1.74
CA VAL A 441 -7.04 16.65 -2.19
C VAL A 441 -8.23 16.26 -3.09
N LYS A 442 -8.24 15.05 -3.69
CA LYS A 442 -9.37 14.53 -4.49
C LYS A 442 -10.01 13.26 -3.92
N PHE A 443 -9.69 12.95 -2.66
CA PHE A 443 -10.27 11.80 -2.00
C PHE A 443 -11.52 12.22 -1.22
N ASP A 444 -12.70 11.95 -1.79
CA ASP A 444 -13.98 12.06 -1.10
C ASP A 444 -14.53 10.64 -0.80
N PRO A 445 -14.64 10.24 0.48
CA PRO A 445 -15.28 8.99 0.88
C PRO A 445 -16.69 8.82 0.31
N ILE A 446 -17.44 9.92 0.13
CA ILE A 446 -18.81 9.90 -0.42
C ILE A 446 -18.79 9.39 -1.86
N ASP A 447 -17.91 9.94 -2.69
CA ASP A 447 -17.78 9.54 -4.08
C ASP A 447 -17.33 8.08 -4.23
N GLU A 448 -16.44 7.61 -3.36
CA GLU A 448 -16.05 6.20 -3.38
C GLU A 448 -17.17 5.27 -2.91
N GLY A 449 -17.92 5.66 -1.88
CA GLY A 449 -19.13 4.96 -1.48
C GLY A 449 -20.13 4.84 -2.64
N ARG A 450 -20.36 5.93 -3.38
CA ARG A 450 -21.25 5.90 -4.57
C ARG A 450 -20.75 4.93 -5.64
N LYS A 451 -19.44 4.79 -5.85
CA LYS A 451 -18.90 3.81 -6.80
C LYS A 451 -19.10 2.38 -6.32
N PHE A 452 -18.91 2.12 -5.03
CA PHE A 452 -19.17 0.80 -4.45
C PHE A 452 -20.65 0.42 -4.56
N GLU A 453 -21.55 1.34 -4.25
CA GLU A 453 -22.99 1.18 -4.46
C GLU A 453 -23.33 0.91 -5.93
N GLN A 454 -22.73 1.67 -6.86
CA GLN A 454 -22.89 1.42 -8.30
C GLN A 454 -22.36 0.06 -8.75
N TYR A 455 -21.28 -0.43 -8.12
CA TYR A 455 -20.76 -1.77 -8.36
C TYR A 455 -21.78 -2.82 -7.94
N LEU A 456 -22.26 -2.77 -6.69
CA LEU A 456 -23.27 -3.70 -6.16
C LEU A 456 -24.55 -3.68 -7.00
N ASN A 457 -25.04 -2.51 -7.41
CA ASN A 457 -26.22 -2.38 -8.28
C ASN A 457 -26.05 -3.05 -9.65
N LYS A 458 -24.82 -3.15 -10.16
CA LYS A 458 -24.52 -3.76 -11.46
C LYS A 458 -24.24 -5.26 -11.37
N LEU A 459 -24.17 -5.82 -10.16
CA LEU A 459 -23.93 -7.24 -9.99
C LEU A 459 -25.16 -8.06 -10.43
N PRO A 460 -24.96 -9.05 -11.32
CA PRO A 460 -26.02 -9.98 -11.71
C PRO A 460 -26.63 -10.66 -10.50
N ILE A 461 -27.93 -10.96 -10.55
CA ILE A 461 -28.66 -11.59 -9.43
C ILE A 461 -28.02 -12.93 -9.04
N ALA A 462 -27.58 -13.72 -10.03
CA ALA A 462 -26.90 -15.00 -9.81
C ALA A 462 -25.64 -14.85 -8.93
N ASP A 463 -24.84 -13.81 -9.16
CA ASP A 463 -23.56 -13.61 -8.48
C ASP A 463 -23.72 -13.05 -7.05
N ARG A 464 -24.90 -12.48 -6.71
CA ARG A 464 -25.18 -11.99 -5.35
C ARG A 464 -25.13 -13.11 -4.31
N THR A 465 -25.50 -14.32 -4.70
CA THR A 465 -25.42 -15.51 -3.83
C THR A 465 -23.98 -15.91 -3.53
N ILE A 466 -23.09 -15.69 -4.51
CA ILE A 466 -21.67 -16.06 -4.46
C ILE A 466 -20.92 -15.16 -3.48
N ILE A 467 -21.13 -13.85 -3.56
CA ILE A 467 -20.45 -12.88 -2.69
C ILE A 467 -21.14 -12.68 -1.33
N ARG A 468 -22.29 -13.34 -1.12
CA ARG A 468 -23.16 -13.20 0.04
C ARG A 468 -22.38 -13.27 1.35
N ASN A 469 -21.56 -14.30 1.51
CA ASN A 469 -20.82 -14.57 2.74
C ASN A 469 -19.79 -13.48 3.01
N THR A 470 -19.05 -13.06 1.99
CA THR A 470 -18.08 -11.96 2.09
C THR A 470 -18.77 -10.64 2.47
N LEU A 471 -19.89 -10.32 1.83
CA LEU A 471 -20.64 -9.08 2.10
C LEU A 471 -21.28 -9.08 3.50
N ASN A 472 -21.85 -10.21 3.93
CA ASN A 472 -22.40 -10.38 5.27
C ASN A 472 -21.34 -10.22 6.36
N ARG A 473 -20.19 -10.87 6.18
CA ARG A 473 -19.07 -10.75 7.12
C ARG A 473 -18.60 -9.31 7.21
N PHE A 474 -18.52 -8.60 6.08
CA PHE A 474 -18.15 -7.20 6.07
C PHE A 474 -19.18 -6.34 6.81
N ALA A 475 -20.47 -6.51 6.50
CA ALA A 475 -21.57 -5.80 7.16
C ALA A 475 -21.64 -6.04 8.67
N ALA A 476 -21.17 -7.21 9.13
CA ALA A 476 -21.12 -7.59 10.55
C ALA A 476 -19.96 -6.97 11.33
N ILE A 477 -18.96 -6.36 10.68
CA ILE A 477 -17.84 -5.71 11.37
C ILE A 477 -18.34 -4.48 12.14
N THR A 478 -18.06 -4.43 13.43
CA THR A 478 -18.48 -3.34 14.31
C THR A 478 -17.56 -2.12 14.21
N ASP A 479 -18.05 -0.96 14.68
CA ASP A 479 -17.19 0.24 14.81
C ASP A 479 -16.02 -0.04 15.77
N ASP A 480 -16.29 -0.74 16.88
CA ASP A 480 -15.26 -1.13 17.85
C ASP A 480 -14.15 -1.99 17.22
N GLN A 481 -14.48 -2.87 16.28
CA GLN A 481 -13.48 -3.66 15.55
C GLN A 481 -12.64 -2.79 14.63
N PHE A 482 -13.25 -1.88 13.86
CA PHE A 482 -12.48 -0.93 13.04
C PHE A 482 -11.61 -0.01 13.89
N ASP A 483 -12.15 0.52 14.98
CA ASP A 483 -11.41 1.36 15.91
C ASP A 483 -10.26 0.59 16.55
N SER A 484 -10.48 -0.65 16.97
CA SER A 484 -9.42 -1.51 17.50
C SER A 484 -8.27 -1.65 16.50
N TRP A 485 -8.56 -2.00 15.24
CA TRP A 485 -7.52 -2.17 14.22
C TRP A 485 -6.81 -0.85 13.91
N MET A 486 -7.56 0.23 13.74
CA MET A 486 -7.01 1.54 13.42
C MET A 486 -6.17 2.12 14.56
N ASN A 487 -6.52 1.81 15.81
CA ASN A 487 -5.78 2.24 17.01
C ASN A 487 -4.41 1.58 17.11
N GLU A 488 -4.25 0.35 16.62
CA GLU A 488 -2.94 -0.32 16.61
C GLU A 488 -1.93 0.43 15.74
N VAL A 489 -2.38 0.97 14.61
CA VAL A 489 -1.52 1.62 13.60
C VAL A 489 -1.62 3.14 13.58
N ARG A 490 -2.39 3.74 14.49
CA ARG A 490 -2.68 5.18 14.52
C ARG A 490 -1.41 6.04 14.50
N ASP A 491 -0.40 5.65 15.27
CA ASP A 491 0.84 6.42 15.45
C ASP A 491 1.72 6.43 14.18
N LEU A 492 1.42 5.58 13.18
CA LEU A 492 2.05 5.57 11.86
C LEU A 492 1.32 6.43 10.81
N LEU A 493 0.15 6.98 11.15
CA LEU A 493 -0.71 7.72 10.25
C LEU A 493 -0.80 9.19 10.66
N SER A 494 -0.93 10.08 9.68
CA SER A 494 -1.44 11.42 9.95
C SER A 494 -2.93 11.37 10.28
N SER A 495 -3.46 12.37 10.99
CA SER A 495 -4.91 12.44 11.29
C SER A 495 -5.76 12.40 10.02
N SER A 496 -5.30 13.02 8.93
CA SER A 496 -5.98 12.97 7.63
C SER A 496 -5.98 11.56 7.03
N GLN A 497 -4.87 10.83 7.12
CA GLN A 497 -4.80 9.44 6.64
C GLN A 497 -5.69 8.51 7.47
N TYR A 498 -5.64 8.65 8.80
CA TYR A 498 -6.48 7.89 9.73
C TYR A 498 -7.97 8.10 9.41
N ASN A 499 -8.43 9.35 9.43
CA ASN A 499 -9.85 9.68 9.23
C ASN A 499 -10.32 9.18 7.86
N ARG A 500 -9.50 9.36 6.83
CA ARG A 500 -9.81 8.88 5.48
C ARG A 500 -10.04 7.37 5.44
N ILE A 501 -9.12 6.58 5.97
CA ILE A 501 -9.21 5.11 5.95
C ILE A 501 -10.46 4.67 6.74
N HIS A 502 -10.64 5.26 7.92
CA HIS A 502 -11.78 4.97 8.80
C HIS A 502 -13.13 5.30 8.13
N ASP A 503 -13.28 6.52 7.60
CA ASP A 503 -14.50 6.98 6.92
C ASP A 503 -14.87 6.08 5.74
N VAL A 504 -13.86 5.63 4.97
CA VAL A 504 -14.06 4.69 3.87
C VAL A 504 -14.60 3.38 4.36
N LEU A 505 -13.96 2.76 5.36
CA LEU A 505 -14.36 1.47 5.90
C LEU A 505 -15.79 1.52 6.46
N CYS A 506 -16.09 2.53 7.28
CA CYS A 506 -17.41 2.73 7.85
C CYS A 506 -18.48 2.90 6.77
N ARG A 507 -18.23 3.77 5.78
CA ARG A 507 -19.19 4.02 4.70
C ARG A 507 -19.40 2.81 3.79
N GLN A 508 -18.32 2.11 3.41
CA GLN A 508 -18.40 0.89 2.62
C GLN A 508 -19.21 -0.18 3.38
N ARG A 509 -18.98 -0.32 4.69
CA ARG A 509 -19.72 -1.26 5.54
C ARG A 509 -21.19 -0.89 5.62
N ASP A 510 -21.53 0.38 5.81
CA ASP A 510 -22.93 0.81 5.92
C ASP A 510 -23.69 0.57 4.61
N ILE A 511 -23.02 0.76 3.46
CA ILE A 511 -23.54 0.33 2.15
C ILE A 511 -23.75 -1.19 2.14
N ALA A 512 -22.76 -1.98 2.59
CA ALA A 512 -22.90 -3.43 2.66
C ALA A 512 -24.10 -3.86 3.53
N LYS A 513 -24.30 -3.24 4.71
CA LYS A 513 -25.48 -3.48 5.58
C LYS A 513 -26.80 -3.20 4.87
N TYR A 514 -26.86 -2.11 4.09
CA TYR A 514 -28.04 -1.81 3.29
C TYR A 514 -28.32 -2.92 2.26
N TYR A 515 -27.29 -3.38 1.54
CA TYR A 515 -27.44 -4.39 0.49
C TYR A 515 -27.72 -5.79 1.02
N THR A 516 -27.19 -6.18 2.19
CA THR A 516 -27.54 -7.47 2.80
C THR A 516 -29.03 -7.53 3.13
N VAL A 517 -29.61 -6.43 3.64
CA VAL A 517 -31.06 -6.32 3.85
C VAL A 517 -31.81 -6.29 2.52
N GLN A 518 -31.41 -5.43 1.58
CA GLN A 518 -32.11 -5.23 0.31
C GLN A 518 -32.17 -6.52 -0.54
N TRP A 519 -31.11 -7.32 -0.54
CA TRP A 519 -31.03 -8.57 -1.30
C TRP A 519 -31.68 -9.75 -0.58
N GLY A 520 -32.32 -9.54 0.58
CA GLY A 520 -32.89 -10.63 1.37
C GLY A 520 -31.82 -11.64 1.77
N ILE A 521 -30.58 -11.19 1.90
CA ILE A 521 -29.49 -11.99 2.42
C ILE A 521 -29.74 -12.07 3.92
N CYS A 522 -30.49 -13.08 4.34
CA CYS A 522 -30.65 -13.34 5.75
C CYS A 522 -29.25 -13.65 6.31
N PRO A 523 -28.77 -12.96 7.36
CA PRO A 523 -27.63 -13.46 8.09
C PRO A 523 -28.06 -14.80 8.65
N THR A 524 -27.52 -15.90 8.10
CA THR A 524 -27.51 -17.17 8.79
C THR A 524 -26.67 -16.97 10.04
N TYR A 525 -27.29 -16.40 11.08
CA TYR A 525 -26.81 -16.55 12.43
C TYR A 525 -26.89 -18.05 12.69
N SER A 526 -25.79 -18.76 12.44
CA SER A 526 -25.50 -19.96 13.19
C SER A 526 -25.47 -19.52 14.63
N SER A 527 -26.62 -19.61 15.32
CA SER A 527 -26.72 -19.40 16.75
C SER A 527 -25.83 -20.47 17.37
N ILE A 528 -24.58 -20.10 17.65
CA ILE A 528 -23.74 -20.85 18.57
C ILE A 528 -24.47 -20.71 19.90
N LYS A 529 -25.27 -21.72 20.25
CA LYS A 529 -25.76 -21.86 21.61
C LYS A 529 -24.51 -21.88 22.49
N PRO A 530 -24.37 -20.98 23.48
CA PRO A 530 -23.31 -21.13 24.45
C PRO A 530 -23.46 -22.52 25.08
N ASN A 531 -22.40 -23.32 25.02
CA ASN A 531 -22.34 -24.60 25.72
C ASN A 531 -22.76 -24.36 27.17
N GLU A 532 -23.92 -24.89 27.57
CA GLU A 532 -24.21 -25.11 28.97
C GLU A 532 -23.08 -26.00 29.50
N ALA A 533 -22.25 -25.40 30.34
CA ALA A 533 -21.14 -26.06 30.99
C ALA A 533 -21.65 -27.32 31.68
N ASN A 534 -21.00 -28.44 31.36
CA ASN A 534 -21.06 -29.68 32.14
C ASN A 534 -20.93 -29.33 33.63
N GLN A 535 -22.04 -29.44 34.37
CA GLN A 535 -21.99 -29.50 35.82
C GLN A 535 -21.22 -30.77 36.20
N PRO A 536 -20.25 -30.70 37.12
CA PRO A 536 -19.59 -31.88 37.63
C PRO A 536 -20.59 -32.65 38.50
N THR A 537 -20.96 -33.85 38.06
CA THR A 537 -21.65 -34.83 38.90
C THR A 537 -20.74 -35.19 40.07
N HIS A 538 -21.11 -34.73 41.26
CA HIS A 538 -20.56 -35.22 42.52
C HIS A 538 -20.85 -36.72 42.65
N VAL A 539 -19.82 -37.55 42.47
CA VAL A 539 -19.80 -38.91 43.00
C VAL A 539 -19.69 -38.79 44.52
N ARG A 540 -20.73 -39.22 45.24
CA ARG A 540 -20.65 -39.49 46.67
C ARG A 540 -20.27 -40.95 46.83
N ASP A 541 -19.14 -41.18 47.50
CA ASP A 541 -18.81 -42.47 48.06
C ASP A 541 -19.89 -42.92 49.05
N LYS A 542 -20.45 -44.11 48.79
CA LYS A 542 -20.81 -45.13 49.77
C LYS A 542 -20.70 -46.50 49.15
#